data_AF-A0A6G1RFE3-F1
#
_entry.id   AF-A0A6G1RFE3-F1
#
_cell.length_a   1.000
_cell.length_b   1.000
_cell.length_c   1.000
_cell.angle_alpha   90.00
_cell.angle_beta   90.00
_cell.angle_gamma   90.00
#
_symmetry.space_group_name_H-M   'P 1'
#
loop_
_entity.id
_entity.type
_entity.pdbx_description
1 polymer ?
#
loop_
_entity_poly.entity_id
_entity_poly.type
_entity_poly.pdbx_seq_one_letter_code
_entity_poly.pdbx_strand_id
1 'polypeptide(L)'
;IYSELSFTSPLRDVAFHPHENMVSFCAFGQNQPILVYIYDYKVAQQEAELVKDLSSSLATVAPRGPQFFSSFSEIPIQNSSVLSPADQFVSVARASMKIQKVKRKLDSVTASSNLLLPAPSSLSPHSRLRLQDT
;
A
#
# COMPACT_ATOMS: atom_id res chain seq x y z
N ILE A 1 -8.45 -14.57 7.93
CA ILE A 1 -9.03 -13.21 8.02
C ILE A 1 -9.47 -12.89 9.45
N TYR A 2 -10.20 -13.76 10.14
CA TYR A 2 -10.69 -13.50 11.52
C TYR A 2 -9.78 -14.02 12.65
N SER A 3 -8.49 -14.21 12.38
CA SER A 3 -7.55 -14.80 13.35
C SER A 3 -7.11 -13.82 14.43
N GLU A 4 -7.28 -12.52 14.18
CA GLU A 4 -6.89 -11.45 15.08
C GLU A 4 -8.00 -10.38 15.06
N LEU A 5 -8.47 -10.00 16.24
CA LEU A 5 -9.48 -8.95 16.44
C LEU A 5 -8.92 -7.95 17.44
N SER A 6 -9.22 -6.67 17.23
CA SER A 6 -8.73 -5.57 18.06
C SER A 6 -9.52 -5.38 19.36
N PHE A 7 -9.96 -6.48 19.98
CA PHE A 7 -10.58 -6.47 21.30
C PHE A 7 -9.53 -6.68 22.39
N THR A 8 -9.62 -5.87 23.44
CA THR A 8 -8.80 -6.03 24.66
C THR A 8 -9.47 -6.93 25.70
N SER A 9 -10.73 -7.30 25.46
CA SER A 9 -11.54 -8.16 26.32
C SER A 9 -12.00 -9.41 25.57
N PRO A 10 -12.45 -10.47 26.29
CA PRO A 10 -12.91 -11.69 25.65
C PRO A 10 -14.12 -11.45 24.73
N LEU A 11 -14.16 -12.16 23.61
CA LEU A 11 -15.33 -12.20 22.74
C LEU A 11 -16.54 -12.71 23.51
N ARG A 12 -17.67 -12.05 23.26
CA ARG A 12 -18.96 -12.39 23.82
C ARG A 12 -19.79 -13.20 22.82
N ASP A 13 -19.87 -12.73 21.59
CA ASP A 13 -20.71 -13.35 20.55
C ASP A 13 -20.20 -13.03 19.14
N VAL A 14 -20.62 -13.87 18.19
CA VAL A 14 -20.32 -13.76 16.76
C VAL A 14 -21.59 -14.04 15.95
N ALA A 15 -21.97 -13.12 15.07
CA ALA A 15 -23.11 -13.32 14.17
C ALA A 15 -22.65 -13.37 12.71
N PHE A 16 -23.04 -14.44 12.01
CA PHE A 16 -22.68 -14.70 10.63
C PHE A 16 -23.88 -14.48 9.69
N HIS A 17 -23.69 -13.63 8.67
CA HIS A 17 -24.70 -13.24 7.71
C HIS A 17 -24.27 -13.65 6.29
N PRO A 18 -24.55 -14.90 5.86
CA PRO A 18 -24.02 -15.44 4.60
C PRO A 18 -24.51 -14.70 3.37
N HIS A 19 -25.78 -14.27 3.35
CA HIS A 19 -26.36 -13.55 2.21
C HIS A 19 -25.80 -12.14 2.04
N GLU A 20 -25.25 -11.56 3.11
CA GLU A 20 -24.69 -10.21 3.13
C GLU A 20 -23.15 -10.24 3.07
N ASN A 21 -22.54 -11.43 3.00
CA ASN A 21 -21.09 -11.62 3.10
C ASN A 21 -20.48 -10.89 4.30
N MET A 22 -21.16 -10.94 5.44
CA MET A 22 -20.83 -10.14 6.62
C MET A 22 -20.68 -11.01 7.86
N VAL A 23 -19.75 -10.61 8.73
CA VAL A 23 -19.54 -11.21 10.06
C VAL A 23 -19.42 -10.09 11.08
N SER A 24 -20.12 -10.20 12.20
CA SER A 24 -20.01 -9.25 13.31
C SER A 24 -19.52 -9.93 14.59
N PHE A 25 -18.74 -9.18 15.37
CA PHE A 25 -18.12 -9.63 16.62
C PHE A 25 -18.39 -8.60 17.71
N CYS A 26 -18.66 -9.08 18.91
CA CYS A 26 -18.72 -8.22 20.10
C CYS A 26 -17.93 -8.83 21.25
N ALA A 27 -17.50 -7.99 22.19
CA ALA A 27 -16.71 -8.40 23.35
C ALA A 27 -17.34 -7.91 24.66
N PHE A 28 -16.94 -8.50 25.78
CA PHE A 28 -17.42 -8.10 27.10
C PHE A 28 -16.80 -6.77 27.55
N GLY A 29 -17.59 -5.90 28.20
CA GLY A 29 -17.12 -4.65 28.78
C GLY A 29 -17.99 -3.46 28.40
N GLN A 30 -17.91 -2.40 29.20
CA GLN A 30 -18.57 -1.15 28.86
C GLN A 30 -17.87 -0.49 27.69
N ASN A 31 -18.64 0.14 26.80
CA ASN A 31 -18.13 0.84 25.62
C ASN A 31 -17.25 -0.01 24.69
N GLN A 32 -17.46 -1.33 24.68
CA GLN A 32 -16.84 -2.19 23.67
C GLN A 32 -17.56 -2.00 22.33
N PRO A 33 -16.82 -1.77 21.24
CA PRO A 33 -17.43 -1.62 19.92
C PRO A 33 -17.96 -2.98 19.42
N ILE A 34 -18.85 -2.92 18.43
CA ILE A 34 -19.18 -4.07 17.59
C ILE A 34 -18.31 -3.95 16.33
N LEU A 35 -17.49 -4.96 16.07
CA LEU A 35 -16.64 -4.99 14.89
C LEU A 35 -17.35 -5.77 13.79
N VAL A 36 -17.50 -5.13 12.62
CA VAL A 36 -18.21 -5.70 11.47
C VAL A 36 -17.25 -5.83 10.29
N TYR A 37 -17.10 -7.05 9.79
CA TYR A 37 -16.35 -7.35 8.58
C TYR A 37 -17.31 -7.61 7.44
N ILE A 38 -17.19 -6.82 6.37
CA ILE A 38 -17.94 -6.99 5.13
C ILE A 38 -16.96 -7.45 4.06
N TYR A 39 -17.25 -8.57 3.42
CA TYR A 39 -16.43 -9.10 2.35
C TYR A 39 -17.01 -8.70 1.00
N ASP A 40 -16.28 -7.87 0.26
CA ASP A 40 -16.57 -7.57 -1.14
C ASP A 40 -15.68 -8.42 -2.05
N TYR A 41 -16.28 -9.41 -2.71
CA TYR A 41 -15.60 -10.28 -3.66
C TYR A 41 -14.97 -9.52 -4.83
N LYS A 42 -15.59 -8.43 -5.30
CA LYS A 42 -15.10 -7.66 -6.45
C LYS A 42 -13.80 -6.94 -6.10
N VAL A 43 -13.76 -6.36 -4.91
CA VAL A 43 -12.55 -5.70 -4.37
C VAL A 43 -11.43 -6.74 -4.20
N ALA A 44 -11.73 -7.88 -3.58
CA ALA A 44 -10.76 -8.94 -3.37
C ALA A 44 -10.21 -9.52 -4.69
N GLN A 45 -11.05 -9.66 -5.72
CA GLN A 45 -10.63 -10.16 -7.03
C GLN A 45 -9.68 -9.17 -7.73
N GLN A 46 -9.98 -7.88 -7.67
CA GLN A 46 -9.13 -6.85 -8.25
C GLN A 46 -7.75 -6.82 -7.58
N GLU A 47 -7.68 -6.88 -6.25
CA GLU A 47 -6.41 -6.94 -5.53
C GLU A 47 -5.57 -8.17 -5.89
N ALA A 48 -6.21 -9.34 -6.05
CA ALA A 48 -5.53 -10.56 -6.46
C ALA A 48 -4.93 -10.46 -7.87
N GLU A 49 -5.63 -9.82 -8.80
CA GLU A 49 -5.14 -9.61 -10.17
C GLU A 49 -3.97 -8.63 -10.22
N LEU A 50 -4.02 -7.55 -9.44
CA LEU A 50 -2.90 -6.59 -9.30
C LEU A 50 -1.62 -7.26 -8.76
N VAL A 51 -1.75 -8.16 -7.78
CA VAL A 51 -0.60 -8.93 -7.27
C VAL A 51 -0.09 -9.93 -8.30
N LYS A 52 -1.00 -10.54 -9.07
CA LYS A 52 -0.65 -11.48 -10.15
C LYS A 52 0.14 -10.79 -11.27
N ASP A 53 -0.27 -9.59 -11.68
CA ASP A 53 0.43 -8.81 -12.70
C ASP A 53 1.86 -8.44 -12.28
N LEU A 54 2.05 -8.03 -11.02
CA LEU A 54 3.39 -7.75 -10.48
C LEU A 54 4.27 -9.01 -10.40
N SER A 55 3.69 -10.15 -10.03
CA SER A 55 4.41 -11.44 -9.98
C SER A 55 4.79 -11.95 -11.39
N SER A 56 3.95 -11.70 -12.39
CA SER A 56 4.20 -12.08 -13.78
C SER A 56 5.29 -11.23 -14.45
N SER A 57 5.46 -9.97 -14.02
CA SER A 57 6.52 -9.07 -14.47
C SER A 57 7.92 -9.46 -13.93
N LEU A 58 7.98 -10.14 -12.78
CA LEU A 58 9.24 -10.62 -12.18
C LEU A 58 9.62 -12.05 -12.62
N ALA A 59 8.74 -12.75 -13.33
CA ALA A 59 8.97 -14.12 -13.76
C ALA A 59 9.60 -14.17 -15.16
N THR A 60 10.80 -13.60 -15.32
CA THR A 60 11.72 -14.02 -16.39
C THR A 60 12.83 -14.86 -15.76
N VAL A 61 12.95 -16.10 -16.24
CA VAL A 61 13.94 -17.15 -15.90
C VAL A 61 13.58 -18.07 -14.72
N ALA A 62 12.90 -19.19 -14.99
CA ALA A 62 13.40 -20.58 -14.78
C ALA A 62 12.26 -21.64 -14.79
N PRO A 63 12.55 -22.92 -15.12
CA PRO A 63 11.57 -23.80 -15.76
C PRO A 63 10.98 -24.92 -14.87
N ARG A 64 9.72 -25.27 -15.21
CA ARG A 64 9.05 -26.58 -15.11
C ARG A 64 8.70 -27.13 -13.71
N GLY A 65 7.40 -27.11 -13.41
CA GLY A 65 6.71 -28.02 -12.49
C GLY A 65 5.24 -28.21 -12.93
N PRO A 66 4.62 -29.40 -12.74
CA PRO A 66 3.39 -29.78 -13.42
C PRO A 66 2.18 -29.03 -12.83
N GLN A 67 1.50 -28.23 -13.65
CA GLN A 67 0.32 -27.48 -13.24
C GLN A 67 -0.96 -28.26 -13.55
N PHE A 68 -1.77 -28.42 -12.50
CA PHE A 68 -3.10 -28.98 -12.54
C PHE A 68 -3.99 -28.15 -13.48
N PHE A 69 -4.62 -28.83 -14.45
CA PHE A 69 -5.59 -28.24 -15.36
C PHE A 69 -6.90 -27.94 -14.60
N SER A 70 -7.20 -26.67 -14.38
CA SER A 70 -8.58 -26.23 -14.13
C SER A 70 -9.14 -25.68 -15.44
N SER A 71 -10.12 -26.39 -15.99
CA SER A 71 -10.83 -26.01 -17.21
C SER A 71 -11.58 -24.70 -17.00
N PHE A 72 -11.12 -23.62 -17.62
CA PHE A 72 -11.99 -22.52 -18.02
C PHE A 72 -11.68 -22.18 -19.47
N SER A 73 -12.75 -22.19 -20.26
CA SER A 73 -12.75 -22.03 -21.71
C SER A 73 -12.02 -20.77 -22.16
N GLU A 74 -11.18 -20.98 -23.16
CA GLU A 74 -10.56 -20.05 -24.11
C GLU A 74 -11.40 -18.79 -24.40
N ILE A 75 -10.87 -17.63 -24.01
CA ILE A 75 -11.14 -16.36 -24.69
C ILE A 75 -9.77 -15.87 -25.20
N PRO A 76 -9.56 -15.69 -26.51
CA PRO A 76 -8.29 -15.20 -27.01
C PRO A 76 -8.21 -13.72 -26.69
N ILE A 77 -7.42 -13.35 -25.67
CA ILE A 77 -6.89 -11.98 -25.55
C ILE A 77 -5.78 -11.87 -26.58
N GLN A 78 -6.18 -11.85 -27.86
CA GLN A 78 -5.42 -11.16 -28.87
C GLN A 78 -5.51 -9.68 -28.51
N ASN A 79 -4.33 -9.08 -28.32
CA ASN A 79 -3.95 -7.69 -28.60
C ASN A 79 -2.75 -7.31 -27.72
N SER A 80 -1.73 -8.17 -27.63
CA SER A 80 -0.37 -7.65 -27.48
C SER A 80 -0.06 -6.90 -28.76
N SER A 81 -0.48 -5.63 -28.84
CA SER A 81 0.09 -4.71 -29.81
C SER A 81 1.56 -4.61 -29.43
N VAL A 82 2.39 -5.37 -30.16
CA VAL A 82 3.84 -5.24 -30.13
C VAL A 82 4.11 -3.79 -30.53
N LEU A 83 4.21 -2.91 -29.54
CA LEU A 83 4.56 -1.51 -29.76
C LEU A 83 5.86 -1.52 -30.53
N SER A 84 5.88 -0.85 -31.68
CA SER A 84 7.08 -0.74 -32.50
C SER A 84 8.22 -0.21 -31.60
N PRO A 85 9.46 -0.68 -31.75
CA PRO A 85 10.59 -0.18 -30.96
C PRO A 85 10.63 1.36 -30.88
N ALA A 86 10.21 2.05 -31.95
CA ALA A 86 10.08 3.51 -32.00
C ALA A 86 9.09 4.08 -30.96
N ASP A 87 7.94 3.43 -30.75
CA ASP A 87 6.91 3.88 -29.81
C ASP A 87 7.37 3.71 -28.35
N GLN A 88 8.21 2.69 -28.09
CA GLN A 88 8.83 2.50 -26.79
C GLN A 88 9.81 3.63 -26.45
N PHE A 89 10.65 4.04 -27.40
CA PHE A 89 11.54 5.19 -27.22
C PHE A 89 10.77 6.49 -26.98
N VAL A 90 9.68 6.72 -27.71
CA VAL A 90 8.83 7.91 -27.52
C VAL A 90 8.20 7.93 -26.13
N SER A 91 7.75 6.77 -25.62
CA SER A 91 7.19 6.65 -24.27
C SER A 91 8.23 6.92 -23.18
N VAL A 92 9.41 6.30 -23.28
CA VAL A 92 10.53 6.48 -22.34
C VAL A 92 11.05 7.93 -22.35
N ALA A 93 11.17 8.54 -23.53
CA ALA A 93 11.55 9.94 -23.66
C ALA A 93 10.55 10.86 -22.96
N ARG A 94 9.24 10.61 -23.14
CA ARG A 94 8.17 11.42 -22.54
C ARG A 94 8.15 11.28 -21.00
N ALA A 95 8.32 10.06 -20.49
CA ALA A 95 8.43 9.81 -19.05
C ALA A 95 9.68 10.48 -18.45
N SER A 96 10.82 10.38 -19.13
CA SER A 96 12.08 11.01 -18.70
C SER A 96 11.96 12.54 -18.60
N MET A 97 11.29 13.19 -19.56
CA MET A 97 11.05 14.63 -19.51
C MET A 97 10.18 15.05 -18.32
N LYS A 98 9.15 14.26 -17.99
CA LYS A 98 8.29 14.53 -16.81
C LYS A 98 9.11 14.45 -15.52
N ILE A 99 9.93 13.40 -15.37
CA ILE A 99 10.79 13.22 -14.19
C ILE A 99 11.83 14.34 -14.09
N GLN A 100 12.48 14.73 -15.19
CA GLN A 100 13.43 15.86 -15.18
C GLN A 100 12.78 17.19 -14.78
N LYS A 101 11.50 17.42 -15.14
CA LYS A 101 10.75 18.61 -14.71
C LYS A 101 10.48 18.57 -13.20
N VAL A 102 10.09 17.41 -12.67
CA VAL A 102 9.89 17.22 -11.22
C VAL A 102 11.21 17.44 -10.48
N LYS A 103 12.31 16.83 -10.94
CA LYS A 103 13.65 17.00 -10.36
C LYS A 103 14.03 18.49 -10.27
N ARG A 104 13.93 19.23 -11.37
CA ARG A 104 14.24 20.68 -11.36
C ARG A 104 13.38 21.47 -10.38
N LYS A 105 12.11 21.12 -10.22
CA LYS A 105 11.24 21.79 -9.25
C LYS A 105 11.66 21.48 -7.81
N LEU A 106 12.03 20.23 -7.51
CA LEU A 106 12.54 19.84 -6.20
C LEU A 106 13.88 20.52 -5.90
N ASP A 107 14.80 20.54 -6.87
CA ASP A 107 16.10 21.21 -6.74
C ASP A 107 15.92 22.72 -6.50
N SER A 108 14.95 23.37 -7.18
CA SER A 108 14.63 24.78 -6.97
C SER A 108 14.11 25.08 -5.56
N VAL A 109 13.27 24.20 -4.99
CA VAL A 109 12.77 24.36 -3.62
C VAL A 109 13.93 24.17 -2.64
N THR A 110 14.69 23.10 -2.78
CA THR A 110 15.81 22.77 -1.87
C THR A 110 16.94 23.81 -1.93
N ALA A 111 17.28 24.34 -3.11
CA ALA A 111 18.30 25.40 -3.23
C ALA A 111 17.83 26.72 -2.61
N SER A 112 16.54 27.05 -2.70
CA SER A 112 15.98 28.26 -2.07
C SER A 112 15.94 28.20 -0.54
N SER A 113 15.84 26.99 0.04
CA SER A 113 15.81 26.79 1.50
C SER A 113 17.19 26.91 2.16
N ASN A 114 18.28 26.77 1.41
CA ASN A 114 19.66 26.75 1.95
C ASN A 114 20.34 28.13 2.01
N LEU A 115 19.73 29.21 1.49
CA LEU A 115 20.31 30.56 1.52
C LEU A 115 19.80 31.46 2.65
N LEU A 116 18.92 30.97 3.54
CA LEU A 116 18.15 31.84 4.44
C LEU A 116 18.27 31.52 5.94
N LEU A 117 19.21 30.67 6.36
CA LEU A 117 19.41 30.38 7.78
C LEU A 117 20.72 31.01 8.29
N PRO A 118 20.64 31.99 9.24
CA PRO A 118 21.82 32.41 9.99
C PRO A 118 22.32 31.24 10.83
N ALA A 119 23.63 31.15 11.02
CA ALA A 119 24.26 30.11 11.83
C ALA A 119 23.61 30.03 13.23
N PRO A 120 23.17 28.84 13.69
CA PRO A 120 22.63 28.72 15.04
C PRO A 120 23.75 28.90 16.05
N SER A 121 23.60 29.94 16.87
CA SER A 121 24.44 30.26 18.02
C SER A 121 24.56 29.04 18.95
N SER A 122 25.79 28.60 19.24
CA SER A 122 26.06 27.55 20.21
C SER A 122 25.90 28.09 21.64
N LEU A 123 24.67 28.08 22.17
CA LEU A 123 24.43 28.30 23.60
C LEU A 123 24.35 26.97 24.35
N SER A 124 25.20 26.87 25.36
CA SER A 124 25.61 25.70 26.13
C SER A 124 24.48 25.06 26.95
N PRO A 125 24.45 23.72 27.14
CA PRO A 125 23.32 23.05 27.79
C PRO A 125 23.59 22.80 29.29
N HIS A 126 23.70 23.83 30.14
CA HIS A 126 23.65 23.61 31.59
C HIS A 126 23.00 24.79 32.34
N SER A 127 21.69 24.71 32.57
CA SER A 127 21.10 25.25 33.80
C SER A 127 20.06 24.24 34.31
N ARG A 128 20.47 23.47 35.33
CA ARG A 128 19.60 22.49 35.99
C ARG A 128 18.53 23.20 36.80
N LEU A 129 17.29 22.74 36.62
CA LEU A 129 16.15 22.96 37.52
C LEU A 129 16.55 22.69 38.98
N ARG A 130 16.35 23.68 39.85
CA ARG A 130 16.24 23.49 41.30
C ARG A 130 14.97 24.19 41.75
N LEU A 131 13.89 23.42 41.92
CA LEU A 131 12.69 23.86 42.64
C LEU A 131 12.97 23.73 44.14
N GLN A 132 12.66 24.79 44.89
CA GLN A 132 12.75 24.88 46.34
C GLN A 132 11.45 24.43 47.02
N ASP A 133 11.62 24.09 48.29
CA ASP A 133 10.74 23.54 49.32
C ASP A 133 9.33 24.13 49.44
N THR A 134 8.40 23.31 49.94
CA THR A 134 7.54 23.63 51.10
C THR A 134 7.08 22.34 51.79
#